data_AF-A0A1D1Y837-F1
#
_entry.id   AF-A0A1D1Y837-F1
#
_cell.length_a   1.000
_cell.length_b   1.000
_cell.length_c   1.000
_cell.angle_alpha   90.00
_cell.angle_beta   90.00
_cell.angle_gamma   90.00
#
_symmetry.space_group_name_H-M   'P 1'
#
loop_
_entity.id
_entity.type
_entity.pdbx_description
1 polymer ?
#
loop_
_entity_poly.entity_id
_entity_poly.type
_entity_poly.pdbx_seq_one_letter_code
_entity_poly.pdbx_strand_id
1 'polypeptide(L)'
;EGIGLSSGALREATALGFSVLPLFSYYSYHGPVFRVLVRVTHGKPHDTRDYGFISYCNKCGNSEGYSWGELGQMCCPCSNGEVSRSLVVSGPLWTGPLHDADYIGEMIKLAGELGWTYTEKGGVDLEKLLQKMLEESDCRLPFGYIKLDEIASRAKINSPPLSTMIITLQKEGYATSRSHIASNAIKTNCPMAMCIQIAKKLQQNQLI
;
A
#
# COMPACT_ATOMS: atom_id res chain seq x y z
N GLU A 1 -1.40 4.22 9.75
CA GLU A 1 -0.81 5.37 10.47
C GLU A 1 -0.18 6.41 9.53
N GLY A 2 0.81 6.08 8.69
CA GLY A 2 1.39 7.05 7.74
C GLY A 2 0.39 7.76 6.81
N ILE A 3 -0.63 7.03 6.33
CA ILE A 3 -1.74 7.59 5.55
C ILE A 3 -2.52 8.67 6.33
N GLY A 4 -2.69 8.50 7.65
CA GLY A 4 -3.41 9.45 8.50
C GLY A 4 -2.69 10.81 8.62
N LEU A 5 -1.35 10.79 8.62
CA LEU A 5 -0.54 12.02 8.67
C LEU A 5 -0.71 12.86 7.40
N SER A 6 -0.59 12.23 6.23
CA SER A 6 -0.82 12.90 4.93
C SER A 6 -2.24 13.46 4.84
N SER A 7 -3.21 12.75 5.42
CA SER A 7 -4.62 13.15 5.43
C SER A 7 -4.88 14.39 6.29
N GLY A 8 -4.21 14.51 7.44
CA GLY A 8 -4.30 15.69 8.30
C GLY A 8 -3.76 16.94 7.60
N ALA A 9 -2.55 16.83 7.03
CA ALA A 9 -1.92 17.91 6.28
C ALA A 9 -2.75 18.35 5.07
N LEU A 10 -3.31 17.40 4.31
CA LEU A 10 -4.18 17.69 3.17
C LEU A 10 -5.44 18.45 3.61
N ARG A 11 -6.08 18.05 4.71
CA ARG A 11 -7.32 18.69 5.20
C ARG A 11 -7.09 20.14 5.61
N GLU A 12 -6.00 20.41 6.32
CA GLU A 12 -5.63 21.77 6.74
C GLU A 12 -5.25 22.64 5.55
N ALA A 13 -4.42 22.13 4.63
CA ALA A 13 -4.00 22.87 3.45
C ALA A 13 -5.17 23.18 2.51
N THR A 14 -6.10 22.23 2.33
CA THR A 14 -7.31 22.44 1.50
C THR A 14 -8.19 23.55 2.07
N ALA A 15 -8.33 23.64 3.40
CA ALA A 15 -9.07 24.72 4.04
C ALA A 15 -8.45 26.11 3.78
N LEU A 16 -7.14 26.15 3.49
CA LEU A 16 -6.38 27.36 3.17
C LEU A 16 -6.26 27.61 1.66
N GLY A 17 -6.90 26.80 0.81
CA GLY A 17 -6.86 26.96 -0.65
C GLY A 17 -5.62 26.35 -1.33
N PHE A 18 -4.89 25.48 -0.62
CA PHE A 18 -3.74 24.75 -1.14
C PHE A 18 -4.07 23.28 -1.42
N SER A 19 -3.41 22.71 -2.41
CA SER A 19 -3.38 21.28 -2.70
C SER A 19 -2.07 20.66 -2.22
N VAL A 20 -2.16 19.46 -1.63
CA VAL A 20 -1.01 18.71 -1.10
C VAL A 20 -0.92 17.38 -1.83
N LEU A 21 0.25 17.09 -2.40
CA LEU A 21 0.54 15.83 -3.07
C LEU A 21 1.73 15.13 -2.37
N PRO A 22 1.58 13.88 -1.89
CA PRO A 22 2.70 13.11 -1.37
C PRO A 22 3.70 12.81 -2.49
N LEU A 23 4.97 13.16 -2.25
CA LEU A 23 6.08 12.79 -3.15
C LEU A 23 6.79 11.53 -2.65
N PHE A 24 6.85 11.38 -1.32
CA PHE A 24 7.59 10.33 -0.66
C PHE A 24 7.02 10.10 0.74
N SER A 25 6.92 8.83 1.15
CA SER A 25 6.59 8.45 2.51
C SER A 25 7.59 7.42 3.04
N TYR A 26 7.97 7.50 4.31
CA TYR A 26 8.90 6.57 4.93
C TYR A 26 8.46 6.22 6.35
N TYR A 27 8.50 4.93 6.64
CA TYR A 27 8.29 4.37 7.96
C TYR A 27 9.57 3.70 8.46
N SER A 28 10.07 4.13 9.62
CA SER A 28 11.21 3.50 10.28
C SER A 28 10.74 2.46 11.31
N TYR A 29 11.27 1.25 11.27
CA TYR A 29 10.94 0.20 12.24
C TYR A 29 11.52 0.46 13.64
N HIS A 30 12.66 1.16 13.73
CA HIS A 30 13.42 1.34 14.98
C HIS A 30 13.00 2.56 15.82
N GLY A 31 12.03 3.34 15.34
CA GLY A 31 11.36 4.39 16.10
C GLY A 31 10.09 4.73 15.35
N PRO A 32 8.93 4.91 16.00
CA PRO A 32 7.62 5.09 15.35
C PRO A 32 7.50 6.46 14.66
N VAL A 33 8.42 6.73 13.74
CA VAL A 33 8.56 7.97 13.01
C VAL A 33 8.05 7.71 11.61
N PHE A 34 6.97 8.40 11.28
CA PHE A 34 6.45 8.49 9.93
C PHE A 34 6.95 9.81 9.34
N ARG A 35 7.63 9.73 8.20
CA ARG A 35 8.05 10.91 7.44
C ARG A 35 7.29 10.95 6.14
N VAL A 36 6.74 12.10 5.79
CA VAL A 36 6.10 12.32 4.51
C VAL A 36 6.67 13.61 3.94
N LEU A 37 7.17 13.54 2.71
CA LEU A 37 7.50 14.71 1.92
C LEU A 37 6.31 15.01 1.02
N VAL A 38 5.85 16.25 1.05
CA VAL A 38 4.69 16.70 0.28
C VAL A 38 5.04 17.89 -0.58
N ARG A 39 4.47 17.93 -1.78
CA ARG A 39 4.43 19.12 -2.63
C ARG A 39 3.17 19.90 -2.30
N VAL A 40 3.33 21.17 -1.92
CA VAL A 40 2.22 22.09 -1.68
C VAL A 40 2.10 23.01 -2.90
N THR A 41 0.90 23.07 -3.48
CA THR A 41 0.61 23.91 -4.65
C THR A 41 -0.62 24.77 -4.36
N HIS A 42 -0.70 25.95 -4.96
CA HIS A 42 -1.87 26.81 -4.84
C HIS A 42 -2.98 26.32 -5.78
N GLY A 43 -4.22 26.24 -5.28
CA GLY A 43 -5.36 25.82 -6.08
C GLY A 43 -6.11 24.63 -5.49
N LYS A 44 -7.16 24.22 -6.20
CA LYS A 44 -7.99 23.07 -5.80
C LYS A 44 -7.19 21.77 -5.93
N PRO A 45 -7.45 20.77 -5.08
CA PRO A 45 -6.82 19.46 -5.20
C PRO A 45 -7.00 18.90 -6.62
N HIS A 46 -5.89 18.38 -7.16
CA HIS A 46 -5.78 17.92 -8.54
C HIS A 46 -6.73 16.75 -8.85
N ASP A 47 -7.01 15.93 -7.83
CA ASP A 47 -8.00 14.85 -7.88
C ASP A 47 -8.60 14.63 -6.48
N THR A 48 -9.93 14.67 -6.36
CA THR A 48 -10.61 14.35 -5.10
C THR A 48 -10.75 12.84 -4.88
N ARG A 49 -10.42 12.01 -5.87
CA ARG A 49 -10.49 10.53 -5.78
C ARG A 49 -9.42 9.94 -4.87
N ASP A 50 -8.32 10.65 -4.68
CA ASP A 50 -7.23 10.24 -3.78
C ASP A 50 -7.49 10.62 -2.32
N TYR A 51 -8.67 11.17 -2.00
CA TYR A 51 -9.11 11.45 -0.63
C TYR A 51 -10.49 10.84 -0.37
N GLY A 52 -10.51 9.72 0.34
CA GLY A 52 -11.71 8.93 0.52
C GLY A 52 -11.69 8.08 1.77
N PHE A 53 -12.40 6.98 1.74
CA PHE A 53 -12.58 6.06 2.85
C PHE A 53 -12.06 4.70 2.46
N ILE A 54 -11.50 3.99 3.42
CA ILE A 54 -11.10 2.59 3.26
C ILE A 54 -12.01 1.75 4.13
N SER A 55 -12.61 0.73 3.55
CA SER A 55 -13.23 -0.35 4.30
C SER A 55 -12.27 -1.52 4.46
N TYR A 56 -12.34 -2.19 5.61
CA TYR A 56 -11.69 -3.47 5.86
C TYR A 56 -12.69 -4.43 6.49
N CYS A 57 -12.83 -5.63 5.92
CA CYS A 57 -13.71 -6.65 6.48
C CYS A 57 -12.92 -7.60 7.38
N ASN A 58 -13.22 -7.58 8.68
CA ASN A 58 -12.57 -8.47 9.66
C ASN A 58 -12.85 -9.97 9.40
N LYS A 59 -13.91 -10.30 8.67
CA LYS A 59 -14.31 -11.69 8.39
C LYS A 59 -13.48 -12.31 7.26
N CYS A 60 -13.37 -11.62 6.12
CA CYS A 60 -12.68 -12.16 4.94
C CYS A 60 -11.31 -11.50 4.66
N GLY A 61 -11.02 -10.34 5.26
CA GLY A 61 -9.81 -9.55 4.98
C GLY A 61 -9.86 -8.74 3.69
N ASN A 62 -11.03 -8.59 3.06
CA ASN A 62 -11.16 -7.72 1.89
C ASN A 62 -11.02 -6.26 2.31
N SER A 63 -10.30 -5.48 1.51
CA SER A 63 -10.16 -4.04 1.65
C SER A 63 -10.61 -3.35 0.38
N GLU A 64 -11.32 -2.24 0.51
CA GLU A 64 -11.83 -1.49 -0.65
C GLU A 64 -11.90 0.01 -0.34
N GLY A 65 -11.62 0.83 -1.35
CA GLY A 65 -11.63 2.29 -1.24
C GLY A 65 -12.93 2.86 -1.78
N TYR A 66 -13.43 3.92 -1.14
CA TYR A 66 -14.68 4.57 -1.49
C TYR A 66 -14.48 6.07 -1.51
N SER A 67 -15.04 6.73 -2.53
CA SER A 67 -15.22 8.17 -2.53
C SER A 67 -16.39 8.58 -1.61
N TRP A 68 -16.54 9.89 -1.39
CA TRP A 68 -17.66 10.44 -0.64
C TRP A 68 -19.04 10.04 -1.19
N GLY A 69 -19.17 9.89 -2.51
CA GLY A 69 -20.43 9.49 -3.15
C GLY A 69 -20.78 8.01 -2.99
N GLU A 70 -19.78 7.16 -2.68
CA GLU A 70 -19.92 5.70 -2.63
C GLU A 70 -20.07 5.17 -1.21
N LEU A 71 -19.96 6.04 -0.18
CA LEU A 71 -20.15 5.69 1.23
C LEU A 71 -21.48 4.97 1.51
N GLY A 72 -22.56 5.31 0.80
CA GLY A 72 -23.86 4.65 0.96
C GLY A 72 -23.91 3.23 0.38
N GLN A 73 -22.92 2.84 -0.43
CA GLN A 73 -22.89 1.57 -1.18
C GLN A 73 -21.85 0.59 -0.63
N MET A 74 -21.25 0.90 0.52
CA MET A 74 -20.23 0.08 1.16
C MET A 74 -20.77 -1.32 1.49
N CYS A 75 -20.20 -2.33 0.88
CA CYS A 75 -20.54 -3.72 1.15
C CYS A 75 -19.31 -4.60 1.00
N CYS A 76 -19.29 -5.72 1.72
CA CYS A 76 -18.26 -6.72 1.51
C CYS A 76 -18.81 -7.85 0.62
N PRO A 77 -18.04 -8.36 -0.36
CA PRO A 77 -18.45 -9.51 -1.16
C PRO A 77 -18.79 -10.76 -0.34
N CYS A 78 -18.24 -10.90 0.88
CA CYS A 78 -18.50 -12.07 1.73
C CYS A 78 -19.81 -12.02 2.54
N SER A 79 -20.59 -10.95 2.38
CA SER A 79 -21.85 -10.71 3.12
C SER A 79 -23.10 -10.87 2.26
N ASN A 80 -22.99 -11.32 1.01
CA ASN A 80 -24.12 -11.57 0.11
C ASN A 80 -25.13 -10.39 0.04
N GLY A 81 -24.66 -9.15 0.10
CA GLY A 81 -25.51 -7.95 0.01
C GLY A 81 -26.09 -7.44 1.34
N GLU A 82 -25.83 -8.10 2.48
CA GLU A 82 -26.19 -7.57 3.80
C GLU A 82 -25.10 -6.64 4.35
N VAL A 83 -25.49 -5.66 5.17
CA VAL A 83 -24.55 -4.78 5.89
C VAL A 83 -23.79 -5.63 6.91
N SER A 84 -22.55 -5.98 6.57
CA SER A 84 -21.70 -6.79 7.45
C SER A 84 -21.31 -5.98 8.69
N ARG A 85 -21.71 -6.44 9.88
CA ARG A 85 -21.16 -5.94 11.17
C ARG A 85 -19.64 -6.10 11.28
N SER A 86 -19.02 -6.85 10.37
CA SER A 86 -17.58 -7.07 10.31
C SER A 86 -16.84 -6.03 9.46
N LEU A 87 -17.54 -5.10 8.80
CA LEU A 87 -16.94 -4.05 7.99
C LEU A 87 -16.55 -2.87 8.89
N VAL A 88 -15.26 -2.54 8.91
CA VAL A 88 -14.70 -1.37 9.58
C VAL A 88 -14.37 -0.33 8.53
N VAL A 89 -14.77 0.91 8.74
CA VAL A 89 -14.54 2.02 7.81
C VAL A 89 -13.60 3.03 8.45
N SER A 90 -12.59 3.45 7.72
CA SER A 90 -11.60 4.45 8.13
C SER A 90 -11.55 5.59 7.12
N GLY A 91 -11.62 6.82 7.58
CA GLY A 91 -11.52 8.00 6.73
C GLY A 91 -12.19 9.25 7.33
N PRO A 92 -12.18 10.36 6.59
CA PRO A 92 -11.56 10.51 5.27
C PRO A 92 -10.03 10.56 5.35
N LEU A 93 -9.36 9.91 4.40
CA LEU A 93 -7.92 9.74 4.35
C LEU A 93 -7.38 9.66 2.92
N TRP A 94 -6.06 9.82 2.76
CA TRP A 94 -5.37 9.69 1.49
C TRP A 94 -5.37 8.24 0.97
N THR A 95 -6.02 8.01 -0.16
CA THR A 95 -6.14 6.70 -0.84
C THR A 95 -5.32 6.60 -2.12
N GLY A 96 -4.68 7.70 -2.54
CA GLY A 96 -3.83 7.74 -3.72
C GLY A 96 -2.41 7.20 -3.49
N PRO A 97 -1.53 7.33 -4.50
CA PRO A 97 -0.13 6.93 -4.42
C PRO A 97 0.61 7.63 -3.27
N LEU A 98 1.51 6.91 -2.59
CA LEU A 98 2.35 7.48 -1.53
C LEU A 98 3.72 7.97 -2.02
N HIS A 99 4.05 7.64 -3.26
CA HIS A 99 5.33 7.90 -3.89
C HIS A 99 5.08 8.39 -5.31
N ASP A 100 5.82 9.43 -5.70
CA ASP A 100 5.88 9.91 -7.07
C ASP A 100 7.06 9.24 -7.78
N ALA A 101 6.80 8.44 -8.82
CA ALA A 101 7.81 7.59 -9.46
C ALA A 101 8.98 8.40 -10.03
N ASP A 102 8.68 9.55 -10.66
CA ASP A 102 9.68 10.43 -11.25
C ASP A 102 10.56 11.03 -10.15
N TYR A 103 9.95 11.50 -9.06
CA TYR A 103 10.66 12.05 -7.91
C TYR A 103 11.55 11.00 -7.22
N ILE A 104 11.09 9.76 -7.06
CA ILE A 104 11.92 8.67 -6.53
C ILE A 104 13.07 8.34 -7.48
N GLY A 105 12.84 8.36 -8.80
CA GLY A 105 13.89 8.17 -9.80
C GLY A 105 15.00 9.22 -9.71
N GLU A 106 14.63 10.49 -9.53
CA GLU A 106 15.58 11.58 -9.29
C GLU A 106 16.36 11.38 -7.98
N MET A 107 15.68 10.95 -6.90
CA MET A 107 16.33 10.66 -5.63
C MET A 107 17.36 9.53 -5.73
N ILE A 108 17.07 8.47 -6.49
CA ILE A 108 18.01 7.36 -6.73
C ILE A 108 19.26 7.87 -7.46
N LYS A 109 19.06 8.65 -8.53
CA LYS A 109 20.16 9.22 -9.31
C LYS A 109 21.06 10.10 -8.43
N LEU A 110 20.46 11.01 -7.66
CA LEU A 110 21.20 11.91 -6.77
C LEU A 110 21.95 11.14 -5.67
N ALA A 111 21.34 10.09 -5.10
CA ALA A 111 22.00 9.25 -4.11
C ALA A 111 23.24 8.54 -4.69
N GLY A 112 23.18 8.12 -5.95
CA GLY A 112 24.32 7.55 -6.69
C GLY A 112 25.45 8.56 -6.89
N GLU A 113 25.12 9.77 -7.33
CA GLU A 113 26.09 10.86 -7.54
C GLU A 113 26.80 11.28 -6.24
N LEU A 114 26.08 11.25 -5.12
CA LEU A 114 26.60 11.62 -3.79
C LEU A 114 27.32 10.47 -3.06
N GLY A 115 27.32 9.26 -3.64
CA GLY A 115 27.91 8.07 -3.00
C GLY A 115 27.16 7.59 -1.75
N TRP A 116 25.87 7.90 -1.63
CA TRP A 116 25.01 7.54 -0.48
C TRP A 116 24.38 6.14 -0.61
N THR A 117 24.70 5.40 -1.67
CA THR A 117 24.10 4.09 -1.98
C THR A 117 24.48 2.99 -0.98
N TYR A 118 25.68 3.07 -0.39
CA TYR A 118 26.20 2.04 0.51
C TYR A 118 26.61 2.60 1.87
N THR A 119 25.86 2.26 2.92
CA THR A 119 26.30 2.44 4.31
C THR A 119 27.06 1.20 4.77
N GLU A 120 28.37 1.34 4.99
CA GLU A 120 29.33 0.24 5.16
C GLU A 120 29.10 -0.72 6.34
N LYS A 121 28.21 -0.43 7.29
CA LYS A 121 27.97 -1.30 8.46
C LYS A 121 26.52 -1.25 8.94
N GLY A 122 25.71 -2.23 8.53
CA GLY A 122 24.39 -2.51 9.12
C GLY A 122 23.30 -1.45 8.87
N GLY A 123 23.55 -0.46 8.01
CA GLY A 123 22.55 0.52 7.61
C GLY A 123 21.58 -0.03 6.57
N VAL A 124 20.42 0.63 6.45
CA VAL A 124 19.48 0.37 5.35
C VAL A 124 20.18 0.75 4.05
N ASP A 125 20.36 -0.23 3.17
CA ASP A 125 20.79 -0.01 1.79
C ASP A 125 19.78 0.95 1.13
N LEU A 126 20.18 2.22 1.04
CA LEU A 126 19.32 3.32 0.60
C LEU A 126 18.83 3.07 -0.82
N GLU A 127 19.71 2.53 -1.67
CA GLU A 127 19.39 2.16 -3.04
C GLU A 127 18.31 1.06 -3.06
N LYS A 128 18.47 0.00 -2.27
CA LYS A 128 17.42 -1.04 -2.15
C LYS A 128 16.12 -0.51 -1.56
N LEU A 129 16.16 0.45 -0.64
CA LEU A 129 14.95 1.06 -0.08
C LEU A 129 14.22 1.90 -1.14
N LEU A 130 14.94 2.77 -1.84
CA LEU A 130 14.37 3.60 -2.91
C LEU A 130 13.86 2.75 -4.06
N GLN A 131 14.55 1.66 -4.42
CA GLN A 131 14.09 0.73 -5.44
C GLN A 131 12.77 0.06 -5.04
N LYS A 132 12.61 -0.33 -3.77
CA LYS A 132 11.32 -0.85 -3.26
C LYS A 132 10.22 0.20 -3.33
N MET A 133 10.52 1.44 -2.96
CA MET A 133 9.55 2.55 -3.03
C MET A 133 9.15 2.88 -4.47
N LEU A 134 10.09 2.72 -5.42
CA LEU A 134 9.81 2.86 -6.84
C LEU A 134 8.87 1.75 -7.33
N GLU A 135 9.09 0.49 -6.94
CA GLU A 135 8.15 -0.61 -7.24
C GLU A 135 6.76 -0.37 -6.63
N GLU A 136 6.69 0.28 -5.47
CA GLU A 136 5.42 0.66 -4.82
C GLU A 136 4.70 1.84 -5.46
N SER A 137 5.37 2.60 -6.33
CA SER A 137 4.81 3.76 -7.03
C SER A 137 3.96 3.37 -8.26
N ASP A 138 3.86 2.08 -8.58
CA ASP A 138 3.03 1.59 -9.69
C ASP A 138 1.56 1.99 -9.48
N CYS A 139 1.01 2.74 -10.45
CA CYS A 139 -0.35 3.28 -10.41
C CYS A 139 -1.45 2.21 -10.38
N ARG A 140 -1.13 0.96 -10.72
CA ARG A 140 -2.06 -0.17 -10.65
C ARG A 140 -2.19 -0.73 -9.24
N LEU A 141 -1.28 -0.38 -8.33
CA LEU A 141 -1.33 -0.87 -6.95
C LEU A 141 -2.33 -0.05 -6.13
N PRO A 142 -3.24 -0.71 -5.40
CA PRO A 142 -4.16 -0.02 -4.52
C PRO A 142 -3.44 0.43 -3.24
N PHE A 143 -4.15 1.22 -2.44
CA PHE A 143 -3.72 1.59 -1.09
C PHE A 143 -3.52 0.35 -0.19
N GLY A 144 -2.75 0.54 0.88
CA GLY A 144 -2.54 -0.48 1.89
C GLY A 144 -1.56 -1.58 1.46
N TYR A 145 -1.51 -2.64 2.25
CA TYR A 145 -0.69 -3.83 2.01
C TYR A 145 -1.36 -5.03 2.69
N ILE A 146 -1.03 -6.23 2.23
CA ILE A 146 -1.52 -7.49 2.80
C ILE A 146 -0.32 -8.25 3.37
N LYS A 147 -0.40 -8.63 4.65
CA LYS A 147 0.63 -9.48 5.27
C LYS A 147 0.48 -10.91 4.76
N LEU A 148 1.59 -11.58 4.47
CA LEU A 148 1.53 -12.98 4.01
C LEU A 148 0.98 -13.91 5.08
N ASP A 149 1.28 -13.65 6.34
CA ASP A 149 0.76 -14.44 7.46
C ASP A 149 -0.76 -14.30 7.58
N GLU A 150 -1.33 -13.17 7.16
CA GLU A 150 -2.77 -12.96 7.08
C GLU A 150 -3.41 -13.85 6.00
N ILE A 151 -2.78 -13.92 4.82
CA ILE A 151 -3.21 -14.80 3.72
C ILE A 151 -3.10 -16.25 4.15
N ALA A 152 -1.96 -16.66 4.74
CA ALA A 152 -1.70 -18.02 5.17
C ALA A 152 -2.67 -18.49 6.26
N SER A 153 -2.91 -17.65 7.26
CA SER A 153 -3.89 -17.90 8.34
C SER A 153 -5.30 -18.10 7.78
N ARG A 154 -5.74 -17.24 6.86
CA ARG A 154 -7.06 -17.36 6.20
C ARG A 154 -7.15 -18.58 5.28
N ALA A 155 -6.06 -18.92 4.60
CA ALA A 155 -5.97 -20.10 3.76
C ALA A 155 -5.88 -21.41 4.57
N LYS A 156 -5.54 -21.34 5.87
CA LYS A 156 -5.22 -22.47 6.76
C LYS A 156 -4.03 -23.29 6.25
N ILE A 157 -2.99 -22.60 5.81
CA ILE A 157 -1.78 -23.20 5.24
C ILE A 157 -0.52 -22.61 5.90
N ASN A 158 0.63 -23.22 5.63
CA ASN A 158 1.92 -22.61 5.98
C ASN A 158 2.19 -21.39 5.11
N SER A 159 2.84 -20.37 5.68
CA SER A 159 3.16 -19.13 4.97
C SER A 159 4.07 -19.42 3.77
N PRO A 160 3.63 -19.17 2.51
CA PRO A 160 4.47 -19.40 1.35
C PRO A 160 5.62 -18.38 1.32
N PRO A 161 6.75 -18.66 0.66
CA PRO A 161 7.81 -17.68 0.51
C PRO A 161 7.32 -16.42 -0.24
N LEU A 162 7.65 -15.24 0.28
CA LEU A 162 7.23 -13.94 -0.28
C LEU A 162 7.57 -13.79 -1.77
N SER A 163 8.78 -14.18 -2.17
CA SER A 163 9.21 -14.17 -3.57
C SER A 163 8.34 -15.04 -4.46
N THR A 164 8.01 -16.25 -4.03
CA THR A 164 7.17 -17.19 -4.78
C THR A 164 5.75 -16.63 -4.96
N MET A 165 5.18 -16.03 -3.91
CA MET A 165 3.87 -15.40 -3.99
C MET A 165 3.86 -14.24 -5.00
N ILE A 166 4.87 -13.37 -4.95
CA ILE A 166 5.01 -12.23 -5.87
C ILE A 166 5.13 -12.70 -7.32
N ILE A 167 6.04 -13.64 -7.60
CA ILE A 167 6.24 -14.18 -8.96
C ILE A 167 4.94 -14.79 -9.50
N THR A 168 4.19 -15.50 -8.65
CA THR A 168 2.95 -16.16 -9.08
C THR A 168 1.85 -15.14 -9.35
N LEU A 169 1.68 -14.13 -8.51
CA LEU A 169 0.73 -13.05 -8.75
C LEU A 169 1.05 -12.28 -10.03
N GLN A 170 2.33 -12.00 -10.29
CA GLN A 170 2.77 -11.35 -11.52
C GLN A 170 2.50 -12.23 -12.76
N LYS A 171 2.72 -13.54 -12.67
CA LYS A 171 2.40 -14.50 -13.75
C LYS A 171 0.90 -14.57 -14.06
N GLU A 172 0.05 -14.41 -13.04
CA GLU A 172 -1.40 -14.34 -13.17
C GLU A 172 -1.90 -12.96 -13.66
N GLY A 173 -0.99 -12.01 -13.90
CA GLY A 173 -1.29 -10.68 -14.47
C GLY A 173 -1.61 -9.59 -13.44
N TYR A 174 -1.48 -9.86 -12.14
CA TYR A 174 -1.71 -8.88 -11.09
C TYR A 174 -0.48 -7.99 -10.86
N ALA A 175 -0.71 -6.69 -10.69
CA ALA A 175 0.33 -5.78 -10.23
C ALA A 175 0.69 -6.15 -8.78
N THR A 176 1.98 -6.35 -8.52
CA THR A 176 2.44 -6.80 -7.20
C THR A 176 3.82 -6.23 -6.90
N SER A 177 3.98 -5.67 -5.70
CA SER A 177 5.28 -5.23 -5.16
C SER A 177 5.43 -5.63 -3.69
N ARG A 178 6.66 -5.49 -3.17
CA ARG A 178 6.93 -5.62 -1.73
C ARG A 178 6.50 -4.35 -1.01
N SER A 179 6.23 -4.45 0.28
CA SER A 179 6.01 -3.28 1.14
C SER A 179 7.30 -2.87 1.88
N HIS A 180 7.60 -1.58 1.87
CA HIS A 180 8.67 -0.94 2.64
C HIS A 180 8.26 -0.78 4.10
N ILE A 181 6.94 -0.77 4.38
CA ILE A 181 6.38 -0.63 5.72
C ILE A 181 6.52 -1.93 6.51
N ALA A 182 6.37 -3.09 5.86
CA ALA A 182 6.40 -4.40 6.51
C ALA A 182 7.16 -5.44 5.68
N SER A 183 8.12 -6.12 6.30
CA SER A 183 9.06 -7.05 5.63
C SER A 183 8.38 -8.27 4.99
N ASN A 184 7.30 -8.79 5.59
CA ASN A 184 6.54 -9.94 5.10
C ASN A 184 5.14 -9.53 4.55
N ALA A 185 5.11 -8.48 3.72
CA ALA A 185 3.89 -7.97 3.15
C ALA A 185 4.03 -7.65 1.65
N ILE A 186 2.91 -7.80 0.94
CA ILE A 186 2.77 -7.47 -0.47
C ILE A 186 1.76 -6.34 -0.66
N LYS A 187 1.98 -5.50 -1.66
CA LYS A 187 0.94 -4.66 -2.25
C LYS A 187 0.51 -5.32 -3.55
N THR A 188 -0.79 -5.47 -3.76
CA THR A 188 -1.32 -6.06 -4.98
C THR A 188 -2.74 -5.60 -5.27
N ASN A 189 -3.11 -5.51 -6.54
CA ASN A 189 -4.49 -5.32 -6.97
C ASN A 189 -5.30 -6.63 -7.01
N CYS A 190 -4.70 -7.76 -6.59
CA CYS A 190 -5.36 -9.04 -6.47
C CYS A 190 -6.31 -9.06 -5.26
N PRO A 191 -7.61 -9.38 -5.45
CA PRO A 191 -8.56 -9.50 -4.34
C PRO A 191 -8.11 -10.56 -3.33
N MET A 192 -8.41 -10.35 -2.05
CA MET A 192 -8.02 -11.28 -0.96
C MET A 192 -8.45 -12.73 -1.24
N ALA A 193 -9.64 -12.94 -1.80
CA ALA A 193 -10.13 -14.27 -2.18
C ALA A 193 -9.21 -14.98 -3.19
N MET A 194 -8.71 -14.25 -4.20
CA MET A 194 -7.80 -14.78 -5.20
C MET A 194 -6.39 -15.01 -4.63
N CYS A 195 -5.91 -14.12 -3.77
CA CYS A 195 -4.66 -14.32 -3.01
C CYS A 195 -4.69 -15.63 -2.21
N ILE A 196 -5.81 -15.93 -1.52
CA ILE A 196 -5.99 -17.18 -0.77
C ILE A 196 -5.96 -18.40 -1.71
N GLN A 197 -6.61 -18.33 -2.87
CA GLN A 197 -6.62 -19.43 -3.84
C GLN A 197 -5.23 -19.71 -4.41
N ILE A 198 -4.50 -18.66 -4.79
CA ILE A 198 -3.13 -18.77 -5.31
C ILE A 198 -2.20 -19.38 -4.24
N ALA A 199 -2.31 -18.91 -2.99
CA ALA A 199 -1.50 -19.44 -1.90
C ALA A 199 -1.75 -20.94 -1.66
N LYS A 200 -3.01 -21.40 -1.76
CA LYS A 200 -3.34 -22.83 -1.68
C LYS A 200 -2.75 -23.67 -2.82
N LYS A 201 -2.80 -23.16 -4.06
CA LYS A 201 -2.18 -23.83 -5.22
C LYS A 201 -0.67 -23.99 -5.05
N LEU A 202 -0.01 -22.96 -4.51
CA LEU A 202 1.43 -22.99 -4.25
C LEU A 202 1.84 -24.05 -3.24
N GLN A 203 1.04 -24.25 -2.18
CA GLN A 203 1.32 -25.30 -1.20
C GLN A 203 1.15 -26.70 -1.80
N GLN A 204 0.13 -26.91 -2.64
CA GLN A 204 -0.08 -28.20 -3.30
C GLN A 204 1.07 -28.57 -4.23
N ASN A 205 1.64 -27.60 -4.94
CA ASN A 205 2.80 -27.81 -5.82
C ASN A 205 4.13 -28.01 -5.08
N GLN A 206 4.20 -27.71 -3.78
CA GLN A 206 5.38 -27.99 -2.94
C GLN A 206 5.33 -29.39 -2.29
N LEU A 207 4.17 -30.05 -2.32
CA LEU A 207 3.94 -31.39 -1.77
C LEU A 207 4.08 -32.51 -2.83
N ILE A 208 4.38 -32.15 -4.08
CA ILE A 208 4.64 -33.04 -5.22
C ILE A 208 6.10 -32.89 -5.60
#